data_AF-A0AAD5MGW5-F1
#
_entry.id   AF-A0AAD5MGW5-F1
#
_cell.length_a   1.000
_cell.length_b   1.000
_cell.length_c   1.000
_cell.angle_alpha   90.00
_cell.angle_beta   90.00
_cell.angle_gamma   90.00
#
_symmetry.space_group_name_H-M   'P 1'
#
loop_
_entity.id
_entity.type
_entity.pdbx_description
1 polymer ?
#
loop_
_entity_poly.entity_id
_entity_poly.type
_entity_poly.pdbx_seq_one_letter_code
_entity_poly.pdbx_strand_id
1 'polypeptide(L)'
;MDLLTNVAGVLIDRIMISPLTIFLTMSACSDAGRAYDIITTFHLLYATTFGLLMKAKAMSQHCGEIVIDETDVQMTVDFVFSALNYSGILYDTRPRRPEVVKIASDRNRQPLPQVRHNFGLKLPNDSLTLNGEAQIETQPIYCPTTDSSAGQNPSSVDLFIVSSLGSVDTLLISKPRDMLAQIIMKDLLKFERGLNKALEGKVSTVFECGVLPTGQGSTRNFTVTGFTLPVAMAYSTAPDVPPQASGIATSAEGARRFVDRLIMQTVFDVLESQARSALLSDPVISAILSQLTVTVTYTPLMCPKVRIGVEDPSVLNMGESACIIVDGTVTAICTNMNADAVACAPVPPGGANAPKITPVHDSHLTISGSLSTTNIIMASWSRAMWQSVVNRAIRMLASGPFRRHFFPATAIVGGN
;
A
#
# COMPACT_ATOMS: atom_id res chain seq x y z
N MET A 1 25.89 31.61 14.20
CA MET A 1 25.70 32.76 13.30
C MET A 1 26.30 32.45 11.93
N ASP A 2 27.58 32.06 11.84
CA ASP A 2 28.25 31.78 10.55
C ASP A 2 27.64 30.62 9.72
N LEU A 3 27.13 29.57 10.38
CA LEU A 3 26.47 28.44 9.73
C LEU A 3 25.14 28.84 9.05
N LEU A 4 24.37 29.73 9.68
CA LEU A 4 23.11 30.23 9.12
C LEU A 4 23.36 31.11 7.89
N THR A 5 24.45 31.87 7.86
CA THR A 5 24.86 32.65 6.68
C THR A 5 25.34 31.78 5.52
N ASN A 6 26.08 30.69 5.77
CA ASN A 6 26.54 29.79 4.70
C ASN A 6 25.41 28.92 4.16
N VAL A 7 24.58 28.35 5.03
CA VAL A 7 23.39 27.55 4.64
C VAL A 7 22.36 28.44 3.95
N ALA A 8 22.14 29.67 4.44
CA ALA A 8 21.32 30.65 3.73
C ALA A 8 21.93 31.03 2.39
N GLY A 9 23.26 31.14 2.26
CA GLY A 9 23.94 31.38 0.98
C GLY A 9 23.62 30.30 -0.06
N VAL A 10 23.75 29.02 0.29
CA VAL A 10 23.47 27.90 -0.63
C VAL A 10 21.98 27.76 -0.94
N LEU A 11 21.11 27.93 0.05
CA LEU A 11 19.65 27.97 -0.15
C LEU A 11 19.21 29.17 -1.00
N ILE A 12 19.85 30.32 -0.82
CA ILE A 12 19.57 31.52 -1.59
C ILE A 12 20.06 31.34 -3.03
N ASP A 13 21.31 30.94 -3.26
CA ASP A 13 21.87 30.82 -4.62
C ASP A 13 21.24 29.72 -5.47
N ARG A 14 20.93 28.55 -4.89
CA ARG A 14 20.46 27.40 -5.66
C ARG A 14 18.96 27.14 -5.58
N ILE A 15 18.35 27.39 -4.43
CA ILE A 15 16.95 27.03 -4.19
C ILE A 15 16.02 28.24 -4.34
N MET A 16 16.47 29.46 -3.99
CA MET A 16 15.60 30.64 -4.03
C MET A 16 15.86 31.56 -5.21
N ILE A 17 17.10 31.82 -5.63
CA ILE A 17 17.42 32.76 -6.72
C ILE A 17 16.91 32.23 -8.06
N SER A 18 17.03 30.94 -8.35
CA SER A 18 16.52 30.40 -9.62
C SER A 18 14.99 30.53 -9.75
N PRO A 19 14.17 30.09 -8.77
CA PRO A 19 12.73 30.34 -8.81
C PRO A 19 12.34 31.80 -8.56
N LEU A 20 13.04 32.61 -7.75
CA LEU A 20 12.73 34.05 -7.63
C LEU A 20 13.00 34.79 -8.94
N THR A 21 14.04 34.43 -9.70
CA THR A 21 14.35 35.07 -10.99
C THR A 21 13.33 34.65 -12.05
N ILE A 22 12.87 33.39 -12.02
CA ILE A 22 11.73 32.90 -12.82
C ILE A 22 10.43 33.59 -12.40
N PHE A 23 10.20 33.81 -11.11
CA PHE A 23 8.99 34.46 -10.59
C PHE A 23 8.98 35.97 -10.87
N LEU A 24 10.13 36.65 -10.79
CA LEU A 24 10.30 38.06 -11.15
C LEU A 24 10.18 38.28 -12.66
N THR A 25 10.56 37.30 -13.49
CA THR A 25 10.37 37.36 -14.95
C THR A 25 8.93 36.99 -15.36
N MET A 26 8.25 36.09 -14.64
CA MET A 26 6.82 35.79 -14.87
C MET A 26 5.87 36.88 -14.32
N SER A 27 6.27 37.58 -13.26
CA SER A 27 5.54 38.71 -12.68
C SER A 27 5.47 39.94 -13.59
N ALA A 28 6.19 39.96 -14.72
CA ALA A 28 6.12 41.04 -15.69
C ALA A 28 4.95 40.89 -16.69
N CYS A 29 4.22 39.76 -16.68
CA CYS A 29 3.09 39.53 -17.58
C CYS A 29 1.79 39.17 -16.81
N SER A 30 0.84 40.11 -16.86
CA SER A 30 -0.62 39.95 -16.65
C SER A 30 -1.18 39.98 -15.21
N ASP A 31 -1.82 41.13 -14.95
CA ASP A 31 -3.11 41.38 -14.28
C ASP A 31 -3.41 40.75 -12.90
N ALA A 32 -3.30 41.64 -11.89
CA ALA A 32 -4.12 41.91 -10.69
C ALA A 32 -4.90 40.82 -9.91
N GLY A 33 -4.91 39.54 -10.27
CA GLY A 33 -5.69 38.49 -9.58
C GLY A 33 -4.91 37.54 -8.66
N ARG A 34 -3.58 37.64 -8.57
CA ARG A 34 -2.69 36.54 -8.08
C ARG A 34 -2.17 36.65 -6.64
N ALA A 35 -2.84 37.35 -5.72
CA ALA A 35 -2.39 37.35 -4.31
C ALA A 35 -2.43 35.94 -3.67
N TYR A 36 -3.36 35.08 -4.10
CA TYR A 36 -3.49 33.69 -3.63
C TYR A 36 -2.38 32.76 -4.14
N ASP A 37 -1.84 33.00 -5.34
CA ASP A 37 -0.72 32.20 -5.89
C ASP A 37 0.57 32.42 -5.07
N ILE A 38 0.79 33.65 -4.59
CA ILE A 38 2.01 34.00 -3.82
C ILE A 38 2.01 33.29 -2.46
N ILE A 39 0.88 33.29 -1.75
CA ILE A 39 0.75 32.64 -0.44
C ILE A 39 0.95 31.12 -0.60
N THR A 40 0.33 30.52 -1.61
CA THR A 40 0.47 29.08 -1.89
C THR A 40 1.91 28.69 -2.24
N THR A 41 2.58 29.53 -3.04
CA THR A 41 3.99 29.30 -3.42
C THR A 41 4.92 29.41 -2.20
N PHE A 42 4.72 30.40 -1.33
CA PHE A 42 5.49 30.53 -0.09
C PHE A 42 5.26 29.36 0.87
N HIS A 43 4.02 28.90 1.03
CA HIS A 43 3.73 27.71 1.85
C HIS A 43 4.40 26.45 1.28
N LEU A 44 4.41 26.29 -0.04
CA LEU A 44 5.08 25.17 -0.69
C LEU A 44 6.60 25.22 -0.49
N LEU A 45 7.22 26.39 -0.69
CA LEU A 45 8.65 26.63 -0.43
C LEU A 45 9.01 26.36 1.03
N TYR A 46 8.19 26.83 1.97
CA TYR A 46 8.41 26.59 3.40
C TYR A 46 8.29 25.10 3.75
N ALA A 47 7.23 24.42 3.27
CA ALA A 47 7.02 23.01 3.55
C ALA A 47 8.14 22.13 2.97
N THR A 48 8.62 22.44 1.76
CA THR A 48 9.72 21.71 1.12
C THR A 48 11.06 21.96 1.80
N THR A 49 11.40 23.21 2.11
CA THR A 49 12.65 23.54 2.82
C THR A 49 12.67 22.98 4.24
N PHE A 50 11.56 23.06 4.98
CA PHE A 50 11.45 22.44 6.30
C PHE A 50 11.60 20.92 6.22
N GLY A 51 10.96 20.27 5.24
CA GLY A 51 11.11 18.84 4.99
C GLY A 51 12.55 18.44 4.65
N LEU A 52 13.26 19.24 3.86
CA LEU A 52 14.68 19.08 3.55
C LEU A 52 15.55 19.17 4.81
N LEU A 53 15.37 20.21 5.62
CA LEU A 53 16.17 20.41 6.83
C LEU A 53 15.92 19.32 7.88
N MET A 54 14.68 18.83 8.02
CA MET A 54 14.37 17.72 8.91
C MET A 54 15.07 16.41 8.48
N LYS A 55 15.21 16.18 7.17
CA LYS A 55 15.95 15.03 6.63
C LYS A 55 17.46 15.20 6.74
N ALA A 56 17.99 16.39 6.46
CA ALA A 56 19.40 16.71 6.65
C ALA A 56 19.80 16.54 8.12
N LYS A 57 18.93 16.95 9.05
CA LYS A 57 19.11 16.68 10.47
C LYS A 57 19.19 15.18 10.78
N ALA A 58 18.31 14.37 10.20
CA ALA A 58 18.35 12.92 10.39
C ALA A 58 19.65 12.32 9.83
N MET A 59 20.13 12.79 8.68
CA MET A 59 21.41 12.36 8.10
C MET A 59 22.61 12.75 8.97
N SER A 60 22.65 14.00 9.43
CA SER A 60 23.68 14.49 10.35
C SER A 60 23.71 13.66 11.65
N GLN A 61 22.53 13.37 12.20
CA GLN A 61 22.37 12.52 13.39
C GLN A 61 22.83 11.07 13.13
N HIS A 62 22.62 10.54 11.92
CA HIS A 62 23.12 9.22 11.54
C HIS A 62 24.65 9.19 11.49
N CYS A 63 25.31 10.30 11.12
CA CYS A 63 26.76 10.45 11.17
C CYS A 63 27.31 10.68 12.58
N GLY A 64 26.44 10.82 13.60
CA GLY A 64 26.83 11.13 14.98
C GLY A 64 27.19 12.59 15.19
N GLU A 65 26.93 13.44 14.21
CA GLU A 65 27.19 14.88 14.30
C GLU A 65 25.96 15.61 14.86
N ILE A 66 26.21 16.56 15.76
CA ILE A 66 25.16 17.39 16.38
C ILE A 66 24.82 18.59 15.49
N VAL A 67 25.73 18.94 14.58
CA VAL A 67 25.65 20.13 13.72
C VAL A 67 25.40 19.66 12.29
N ILE A 68 24.31 20.14 11.69
CA ILE A 68 24.02 19.91 10.27
C ILE A 68 25.06 20.67 9.45
N ASP A 69 25.86 19.95 8.68
CA ASP A 69 26.85 20.55 7.80
C ASP A 69 26.27 20.80 6.40
N GLU A 70 27.03 21.48 5.54
CA GLU A 70 26.62 21.73 4.16
C GLU A 70 26.50 20.42 3.37
N THR A 71 27.33 19.43 3.71
CA THR A 71 27.37 18.11 3.07
C THR A 71 26.07 17.35 3.30
N ASP A 72 25.51 17.39 4.50
CA ASP A 72 24.24 16.78 4.90
C ASP A 72 23.08 17.39 4.12
N VAL A 73 23.05 18.72 3.99
CA VAL A 73 22.04 19.41 3.19
C VAL A 73 22.19 19.04 1.72
N GLN A 74 23.41 19.04 1.17
CA GLN A 74 23.67 18.70 -0.22
C GLN A 74 23.28 17.25 -0.53
N MET A 75 23.65 16.29 0.33
CA MET A 75 23.26 14.89 0.19
C MET A 75 21.74 14.72 0.29
N THR A 76 21.08 15.45 1.19
CA THR A 76 19.62 15.41 1.31
C THR A 76 18.95 16.01 0.07
N VAL A 77 19.47 17.11 -0.46
CA VAL A 77 19.01 17.70 -1.72
C VAL A 77 19.18 16.68 -2.84
N ASP A 78 20.35 16.07 -3.01
CA ASP A 78 20.58 15.06 -4.05
C ASP A 78 19.67 13.84 -3.89
N PHE A 79 19.43 13.42 -2.64
CA PHE A 79 18.54 12.32 -2.31
C PHE A 79 17.06 12.63 -2.62
N VAL A 80 16.59 13.80 -2.21
CA VAL A 80 15.22 14.27 -2.47
C VAL A 80 15.02 14.54 -3.95
N PHE A 81 15.99 15.16 -4.63
CA PHE A 81 15.94 15.38 -6.08
C PHE A 81 15.96 14.06 -6.84
N SER A 82 16.73 13.07 -6.42
CA SER A 82 16.70 11.71 -6.98
C SER A 82 15.33 11.05 -6.80
N ALA A 83 14.74 11.14 -5.60
CA ALA A 83 13.40 10.62 -5.31
C ALA A 83 12.28 11.36 -6.08
N LEU A 84 12.42 12.67 -6.27
CA LEU A 84 11.51 13.49 -7.08
C LEU A 84 11.66 13.20 -8.58
N ASN A 85 12.88 12.90 -9.05
CA ASN A 85 13.12 12.42 -10.40
C ASN A 85 12.44 11.07 -10.65
N TYR A 86 12.36 10.22 -9.63
CA TYR A 86 11.68 8.92 -9.72
C TYR A 86 10.15 9.05 -9.77
N SER A 87 9.59 10.10 -9.15
CA SER A 87 8.14 10.34 -9.14
C SER A 87 7.64 11.13 -10.34
N GLY A 88 8.52 11.76 -11.14
CA GLY A 88 8.15 12.41 -12.40
C GLY A 88 7.31 13.68 -12.27
N ILE A 89 7.19 14.25 -11.06
CA ILE A 89 6.23 15.32 -10.77
C ILE A 89 6.81 16.73 -10.96
N LEU A 90 8.14 16.94 -10.86
CA LEU A 90 8.70 18.31 -10.75
C LEU A 90 9.79 18.70 -11.76
N TYR A 91 10.29 17.78 -12.59
CA TYR A 91 11.17 18.13 -13.70
C TYR A 91 10.73 17.41 -14.97
N ASP A 92 10.90 18.10 -16.11
CA ASP A 92 10.71 17.57 -17.47
C ASP A 92 11.57 16.30 -17.61
N THR A 93 10.96 15.15 -17.33
CA THR A 93 11.52 13.81 -17.47
C THR A 93 11.64 13.47 -18.95
N ARG A 94 12.35 14.29 -19.73
CA ARG A 94 12.73 13.87 -21.07
C ARG A 94 13.57 12.61 -20.90
N PRO A 95 13.08 11.45 -21.35
CA PRO A 95 13.83 10.22 -21.22
C PRO A 95 15.20 10.43 -21.84
N ARG A 96 16.26 10.03 -21.12
CA ARG A 96 17.63 10.28 -21.56
C ARG A 96 17.76 9.72 -22.98
N ARG A 97 18.17 10.54 -23.95
CA ARG A 97 18.33 10.16 -25.36
C ARG A 97 18.88 8.74 -25.58
N PRO A 98 19.93 8.26 -24.87
CA PRO A 98 20.41 6.89 -25.05
C PRO A 98 19.39 5.80 -24.68
N GLU A 99 18.55 6.00 -23.66
CA GLU A 99 17.51 5.05 -23.27
C GLU A 99 16.40 4.99 -24.32
N VAL A 100 15.97 6.15 -24.84
CA VAL A 100 14.98 6.23 -25.93
C VAL A 100 15.51 5.54 -27.18
N VAL A 101 16.77 5.78 -27.53
CA VAL A 101 17.43 5.14 -28.69
C VAL A 101 17.52 3.62 -28.49
N LYS A 102 17.80 3.15 -27.28
CA LYS A 102 17.81 1.73 -26.96
C LYS A 102 16.42 1.11 -27.09
N ILE A 103 15.39 1.72 -26.50
CA ILE A 103 13.99 1.25 -26.59
C ILE A 103 13.54 1.23 -28.06
N ALA A 104 13.87 2.28 -28.82
CA ALA A 104 13.58 2.34 -30.25
C ALA A 104 14.31 1.23 -31.03
N SER A 105 15.59 0.99 -30.73
CA SER A 105 16.37 -0.09 -31.35
C SER A 105 15.74 -1.46 -31.05
N ASP A 106 15.37 -1.73 -29.81
CA ASP A 106 14.76 -3.00 -29.40
C ASP A 106 13.37 -3.21 -30.03
N ARG A 107 12.54 -2.15 -30.10
CA ARG A 107 11.22 -2.20 -30.77
C ARG A 107 11.33 -2.35 -32.28
N ASN A 108 12.31 -1.72 -32.90
CA ASN A 108 12.54 -1.76 -34.35
C ASN A 108 13.17 -3.07 -34.84
N ARG A 109 13.58 -3.98 -33.93
CA ARG A 109 14.06 -5.33 -34.31
C ARG A 109 12.94 -6.24 -34.82
N GLN A 110 11.69 -5.96 -34.48
CA GLN A 110 10.56 -6.75 -34.97
C GLN A 110 10.20 -6.32 -36.40
N PRO A 111 10.26 -7.24 -37.39
CA PRO A 111 9.88 -6.89 -38.75
C PRO A 111 8.40 -6.48 -38.82
N LEU A 112 8.08 -5.54 -39.69
CA LEU A 112 6.70 -5.12 -39.91
C LEU A 112 5.85 -6.32 -40.34
N PRO A 113 4.63 -6.49 -39.80
CA PRO A 113 3.73 -7.54 -40.23
C PRO A 113 3.37 -7.35 -41.71
N GLN A 114 3.22 -8.44 -42.46
CA GLN A 114 2.80 -8.35 -43.86
C GLN A 114 1.42 -7.69 -43.98
N VAL A 115 1.37 -6.55 -44.66
CA VAL A 115 0.14 -5.81 -44.93
C VAL A 115 -0.41 -6.25 -46.29
N ARG A 116 -1.62 -6.83 -46.30
CA ARG A 116 -2.32 -7.17 -47.54
C ARG A 116 -2.84 -5.89 -48.20
N HIS A 117 -2.64 -5.76 -49.50
CA HIS A 117 -3.03 -4.58 -50.27
C HIS A 117 -4.50 -4.65 -50.66
N ASN A 118 -5.39 -4.46 -49.68
CA ASN A 118 -6.84 -4.53 -49.88
C ASN A 118 -7.54 -3.15 -49.84
N PHE A 119 -6.79 -2.05 -49.97
CA PHE A 119 -7.32 -0.67 -49.93
C PHE A 119 -8.37 -0.41 -48.82
N GLY A 120 -8.12 -0.90 -47.61
CA GLY A 120 -9.06 -0.81 -46.49
C GLY A 120 -8.38 -0.75 -45.13
N LEU A 121 -9.16 -0.42 -44.09
CA LEU A 121 -8.70 -0.37 -42.71
C LEU A 121 -8.77 -1.76 -42.08
N LYS A 122 -7.64 -2.28 -41.59
CA LYS A 122 -7.60 -3.52 -40.81
C LYS A 122 -7.82 -3.20 -39.34
N LEU A 123 -8.99 -3.52 -38.82
CA LEU A 123 -9.28 -3.40 -37.39
C LEU A 123 -8.61 -4.54 -36.59
N PRO A 124 -8.24 -4.32 -35.32
CA PRO A 124 -7.88 -5.40 -34.39
C PRO A 124 -9.01 -6.42 -34.24
N ASN A 125 -8.72 -7.59 -33.68
CA ASN A 125 -9.76 -8.58 -33.37
C ASN A 125 -10.85 -8.00 -32.45
N ASP A 126 -12.07 -8.48 -32.59
CA ASP A 126 -13.26 -7.96 -31.88
C ASP A 126 -13.17 -8.04 -30.33
N SER A 127 -12.27 -8.87 -29.81
CA SER A 127 -11.98 -8.97 -28.37
C SER A 127 -11.10 -7.83 -27.84
N LEU A 128 -10.45 -7.09 -28.73
CA LEU A 128 -9.59 -5.95 -28.43
C LEU A 128 -10.18 -4.63 -28.93
N THR A 129 -11.27 -4.67 -29.69
CA THR A 129 -12.04 -3.49 -29.99
C THR A 129 -12.92 -3.15 -28.81
N LEU A 130 -12.96 -1.86 -28.45
CA LEU A 130 -13.97 -1.34 -27.55
C LEU A 130 -15.29 -1.37 -28.30
N ASN A 131 -15.97 -2.51 -28.23
CA ASN A 131 -17.33 -2.64 -28.74
C ASN A 131 -18.14 -1.68 -27.88
N GLY A 132 -18.71 -0.64 -28.51
CA GLY A 132 -19.46 0.42 -27.85
C GLY A 132 -20.78 -0.04 -27.23
N GLU A 133 -20.83 -1.26 -26.70
CA GLU A 133 -21.87 -1.74 -25.80
C GLU A 133 -21.73 -0.94 -24.50
N ALA A 134 -22.34 0.24 -24.48
CA ALA A 134 -22.61 0.93 -23.25
C ALA A 134 -23.44 -0.02 -22.37
N GLN A 135 -22.80 -0.62 -21.36
CA GLN A 135 -23.50 -1.14 -20.20
C GLN A 135 -24.10 0.06 -19.46
N ILE A 136 -25.20 0.59 -20.01
CA ILE A 136 -26.08 1.48 -19.26
C ILE A 136 -26.90 0.56 -18.35
N GLU A 137 -26.29 0.13 -17.25
CA GLU A 137 -27.04 -0.37 -16.11
C GLU A 137 -27.74 0.84 -15.51
N THR A 138 -28.96 1.12 -15.98
CA THR A 138 -29.85 2.09 -15.35
C THR A 138 -30.23 1.55 -13.98
N GLN A 139 -29.41 1.83 -12.96
CA GLN A 139 -29.89 1.78 -11.59
C GLN A 139 -30.85 2.97 -11.40
N PRO A 140 -32.13 2.74 -11.09
CA PRO A 140 -33.04 3.84 -10.78
C PRO A 140 -32.57 4.49 -9.49
N ILE A 141 -32.02 5.71 -9.60
CA ILE A 141 -31.78 6.57 -8.46
C ILE A 141 -33.16 6.98 -7.94
N TYR A 142 -33.60 6.35 -6.86
CA TYR A 142 -34.81 6.71 -6.14
C TYR A 142 -34.52 7.96 -5.31
N CYS A 143 -34.79 9.14 -5.88
CA CYS A 143 -34.83 10.38 -5.12
C CYS A 143 -36.18 10.43 -4.37
N PRO A 144 -36.22 10.44 -3.03
CA PRO A 144 -37.46 10.69 -2.31
C PRO A 144 -37.86 12.15 -2.52
N THR A 145 -38.84 12.39 -3.38
CA THR A 145 -39.52 13.68 -3.48
C THR A 145 -40.36 13.88 -2.23
N THR A 146 -40.00 14.87 -1.41
CA THR A 146 -40.91 15.44 -0.43
C THR A 146 -42.07 16.10 -1.16
N ASP A 147 -43.27 15.58 -0.92
CA ASP A 147 -44.54 16.19 -1.31
C ASP A 147 -44.61 17.65 -0.85
N SER A 148 -44.78 18.58 -1.78
CA SER A 148 -45.40 19.87 -1.53
C SER A 148 -45.88 20.52 -2.84
N SER A 149 -47.18 20.79 -2.87
CA SER A 149 -47.93 21.72 -3.73
C SER A 149 -48.00 21.43 -5.24
N ALA A 150 -49.19 20.97 -5.63
CA ALA A 150 -49.74 21.06 -6.97
C ALA A 150 -49.95 22.53 -7.40
N GLY A 151 -49.68 22.79 -8.68
CA GLY A 151 -50.38 23.84 -9.43
C GLY A 151 -49.51 24.77 -10.26
N GLN A 152 -48.94 24.29 -11.37
CA GLN A 152 -49.11 24.88 -12.72
C GLN A 152 -48.16 24.22 -13.74
N ASN A 153 -48.69 24.06 -14.94
CA ASN A 153 -48.12 23.39 -16.11
C ASN A 153 -47.69 24.49 -17.13
N PRO A 154 -47.02 24.17 -18.26
CA PRO A 154 -45.57 24.33 -18.43
C PRO A 154 -45.19 25.25 -19.60
N SER A 155 -43.97 25.80 -19.61
CA SER A 155 -43.30 26.24 -20.84
C SER A 155 -41.83 26.62 -20.62
N SER A 156 -40.97 26.17 -21.55
CA SER A 156 -39.59 26.59 -21.80
C SER A 156 -38.50 26.17 -20.80
N VAL A 157 -37.67 25.21 -21.21
CA VAL A 157 -36.31 25.02 -20.66
C VAL A 157 -35.38 25.85 -21.53
N ASP A 158 -35.15 27.10 -21.13
CA ASP A 158 -34.06 27.93 -21.66
C ASP A 158 -32.78 27.67 -20.86
N LEU A 159 -31.73 27.29 -21.57
CA LEU A 159 -30.38 27.08 -21.07
C LEU A 159 -29.73 28.45 -20.79
N PHE A 160 -29.78 28.93 -19.56
CA PHE A 160 -29.05 30.13 -19.14
C PHE A 160 -27.63 29.78 -18.66
N ILE A 161 -26.63 30.09 -19.49
CA ILE A 161 -25.25 30.26 -19.05
C ILE A 161 -25.12 31.68 -18.49
N VAL A 162 -24.98 31.80 -17.16
CA VAL A 162 -24.68 33.09 -16.52
C VAL A 162 -23.17 33.25 -16.41
N SER A 163 -22.60 33.99 -17.35
CA SER A 163 -21.29 34.63 -17.24
C SER A 163 -21.53 36.06 -16.78
N SER A 164 -21.18 36.41 -15.54
CA SER A 164 -21.29 37.79 -15.03
C SER A 164 -19.96 38.22 -14.43
N LEU A 165 -19.14 38.87 -15.25
CA LEU A 165 -18.06 39.76 -14.85
C LEU A 165 -18.65 41.07 -14.33
N GLY A 166 -18.49 41.31 -13.03
CA GLY A 166 -18.81 42.59 -12.39
C GLY A 166 -17.53 43.34 -12.04
N SER A 167 -17.26 44.40 -12.79
CA SER A 167 -16.29 45.45 -12.51
C SER A 167 -16.59 46.15 -11.18
N VAL A 168 -15.57 46.39 -10.35
CA VAL A 168 -15.63 47.40 -9.28
C VAL A 168 -14.31 48.18 -9.27
N ASP A 169 -14.47 49.50 -9.40
CA ASP A 169 -13.43 50.50 -9.43
C ASP A 169 -12.61 50.60 -8.13
N THR A 170 -11.30 50.74 -8.35
CA THR A 170 -10.31 51.59 -7.69
C THR A 170 -10.74 52.33 -6.41
N LEU A 171 -10.15 51.94 -5.28
CA LEU A 171 -9.97 52.83 -4.13
C LEU A 171 -8.54 52.72 -3.60
N LEU A 172 -7.77 53.77 -3.86
CA LEU A 172 -6.41 54.01 -3.40
C LEU A 172 -6.34 54.04 -1.87
N ILE A 173 -5.65 53.07 -1.27
CA ILE A 173 -5.05 53.21 0.06
C ILE A 173 -3.57 52.84 -0.06
N SER A 174 -2.74 53.88 -0.16
CA SER A 174 -1.29 53.78 -0.07
C SER A 174 -0.85 53.49 1.37
N LYS A 175 -0.04 52.42 1.55
CA LYS A 175 0.65 51.93 2.77
C LYS A 175 -0.26 51.24 3.81
N PRO A 176 0.06 49.99 4.22
CA PRO A 176 1.29 49.70 4.97
C PRO A 176 1.94 48.34 4.62
N ARG A 177 2.89 48.31 3.67
CA ARG A 177 3.72 47.10 3.42
C ARG A 177 4.77 46.86 4.53
N ASP A 178 5.18 47.92 5.22
CA ASP A 178 6.23 47.82 6.26
C ASP A 178 5.72 47.19 7.57
N MET A 179 4.42 47.28 7.86
CA MET A 179 3.86 46.76 9.10
C MET A 179 3.66 45.24 9.06
N LEU A 180 3.29 44.69 7.90
CA LEU A 180 3.13 43.25 7.71
C LEU A 180 4.48 42.52 7.74
N ALA A 181 5.52 43.10 7.13
CA ALA A 181 6.88 42.57 7.18
C ALA A 181 7.43 42.52 8.61
N GLN A 182 7.14 43.53 9.45
CA GLN A 182 7.58 43.55 10.84
C GLN A 182 6.82 42.55 11.73
N ILE A 183 5.54 42.30 11.47
CA ILE A 183 4.75 41.29 12.19
C ILE A 183 5.29 39.88 11.87
N ILE A 184 5.52 39.60 10.57
CA ILE A 184 6.05 38.30 10.12
C ILE A 184 7.46 38.05 10.68
N MET A 185 8.35 39.05 10.69
CA MET A 185 9.70 38.88 11.27
C MET A 185 9.68 38.66 12.79
N LYS A 186 8.77 39.32 13.51
CA LYS A 186 8.67 39.21 14.97
C LYS A 186 8.13 37.85 15.41
N ASP A 187 7.24 37.26 14.63
CA ASP A 187 6.71 35.91 14.88
C ASP A 187 7.71 34.82 14.49
N LEU A 188 8.49 35.00 13.41
CA LEU A 188 9.63 34.13 13.06
C LEU A 188 10.69 34.06 14.18
N LEU A 189 11.06 35.20 14.79
CA LEU A 189 12.05 35.27 15.87
C LEU A 189 11.54 34.73 17.22
N LYS A 190 10.22 34.69 17.45
CA LYS A 190 9.62 34.00 18.59
C LYS A 190 9.59 32.49 18.37
N PHE A 191 9.32 32.07 17.14
CA PHE A 191 9.29 30.67 16.74
C PHE A 191 10.67 30.01 16.82
N GLU A 192 11.72 30.69 16.33
CA GLU A 192 13.11 30.20 16.40
C GLU A 192 13.58 29.96 17.85
N ARG A 193 13.20 30.84 18.77
CA ARG A 193 13.45 30.66 20.22
C ARG A 193 12.66 29.52 20.84
N GLY A 194 11.47 29.22 20.31
CA GLY A 194 10.67 28.05 20.72
C GLY A 194 11.28 26.73 20.24
N LEU A 195 11.81 26.71 19.01
CA LEU A 195 12.40 25.52 18.41
C LEU A 195 13.70 25.11 19.11
N ASN A 196 14.59 26.07 19.40
CA ASN A 196 15.85 25.79 20.11
C ASN A 196 15.59 25.23 21.52
N LYS A 197 14.55 25.71 22.20
CA LYS A 197 14.16 25.22 23.53
C LYS A 197 13.49 23.84 23.52
N ALA A 198 12.91 23.44 22.38
CA ALA A 198 12.32 22.11 22.17
C ALA A 198 13.36 21.06 21.72
N LEU A 199 14.44 21.49 21.05
CA LEU A 199 15.51 20.60 20.60
C LEU A 199 16.52 20.22 21.70
N GLU A 200 16.68 21.02 22.75
CA GLU A 200 17.62 20.72 23.86
C GLU A 200 17.10 19.63 24.82
N GLY A 201 15.83 19.21 24.70
CA GLY A 201 15.22 18.23 25.58
C GLY A 201 14.79 16.96 24.86
N LYS A 202 15.68 15.96 24.81
CA LYS A 202 15.44 14.55 24.41
C LYS A 202 15.43 14.25 22.90
N VAL A 203 16.61 14.11 22.32
CA VAL A 203 16.82 13.09 21.27
C VAL A 203 18.13 12.38 21.59
N SER A 204 18.02 11.27 22.32
CA SER A 204 19.14 10.35 22.53
C SER A 204 19.42 9.68 21.18
N THR A 205 20.63 9.94 20.68
CA THR A 205 21.27 9.38 19.50
C THR A 205 21.23 7.86 19.52
N VAL A 206 20.49 7.25 18.59
CA VAL A 206 20.44 5.80 18.40
C VAL A 206 20.99 5.49 17.01
N PHE A 207 22.12 4.77 16.99
CA PHE A 207 22.76 4.20 15.81
C PHE A 207 21.76 3.38 14.98
N GLU A 208 21.43 3.84 13.77
CA GLU A 208 20.31 3.31 12.97
C GLU A 208 20.53 1.93 12.33
N CYS A 209 21.67 1.27 12.55
CA CYS A 209 21.90 -0.12 12.11
C CYS A 209 22.60 -1.00 13.17
N GLY A 210 22.66 -0.55 14.43
CA GLY A 210 23.24 -1.36 15.51
C GLY A 210 22.43 -2.62 15.75
N VAL A 211 23.06 -3.80 15.62
CA VAL A 211 22.48 -5.06 16.09
C VAL A 211 22.41 -5.01 17.60
N LEU A 212 21.23 -5.26 18.16
CA LEU A 212 21.06 -5.34 19.62
C LEU A 212 21.93 -6.47 20.20
N PRO A 213 22.53 -6.28 21.39
CA PRO A 213 23.21 -7.36 22.11
C PRO A 213 22.31 -8.58 22.25
N THR A 214 22.91 -9.77 22.18
CA THR A 214 22.19 -11.05 22.32
C THR A 214 21.30 -11.04 23.56
N GLY A 215 20.00 -11.27 23.39
CA GLY A 215 19.01 -11.23 24.47
C GLY A 215 18.19 -9.93 24.58
N GLN A 216 18.54 -8.87 23.85
CA GLN A 216 17.73 -7.64 23.79
C GLN A 216 16.76 -7.59 22.59
N GLY A 217 16.70 -8.66 21.79
CA GLY A 217 15.78 -8.73 20.66
C GLY A 217 14.31 -8.61 21.09
N SER A 218 13.50 -7.95 20.26
CA SER A 218 12.06 -7.83 20.50
C SER A 218 11.35 -8.95 19.76
N THR A 219 10.59 -9.75 20.49
CA THR A 219 9.73 -10.79 19.91
C THR A 219 8.28 -10.40 20.10
N ARG A 220 7.45 -10.47 19.06
CA ARG A 220 6.01 -10.20 19.09
C ARG A 220 5.25 -11.39 18.54
N ASN A 221 4.32 -11.92 19.33
CA ASN A 221 3.45 -12.99 18.86
C ASN A 221 2.32 -12.40 18.01
N PHE A 222 1.89 -13.11 16.98
CA PHE A 222 0.72 -12.74 16.19
C PHE A 222 -0.18 -13.95 15.96
N THR A 223 -1.45 -13.69 15.67
CA THR A 223 -2.43 -14.70 15.33
C THR A 223 -3.32 -14.17 14.21
N VAL A 224 -3.54 -14.98 13.18
CA VAL A 224 -4.41 -14.72 12.04
C VAL A 224 -5.54 -15.74 12.07
N THR A 225 -6.78 -15.26 12.03
CA THR A 225 -8.00 -16.09 12.08
C THR A 225 -9.00 -15.62 11.03
N GLY A 226 -10.06 -16.41 10.81
CA GLY A 226 -11.19 -16.00 9.96
C GLY A 226 -10.93 -16.11 8.46
N PHE A 227 -9.86 -16.80 8.03
CA PHE A 227 -9.69 -17.17 6.62
C PHE A 227 -10.41 -18.49 6.32
N THR A 228 -10.75 -18.73 5.05
CA THR A 228 -11.22 -20.05 4.59
C THR A 228 -10.03 -20.90 4.19
N LEU A 229 -10.04 -22.21 4.42
CA LEU A 229 -8.88 -23.08 4.19
C LEU A 229 -8.59 -23.32 2.69
N PRO A 230 -7.53 -22.74 2.10
CA PRO A 230 -7.12 -23.06 0.73
C PRO A 230 -6.61 -24.51 0.67
N VAL A 231 -6.82 -25.19 -0.46
CA VAL A 231 -6.36 -26.58 -0.66
C VAL A 231 -4.85 -26.73 -0.45
N ALA A 232 -4.05 -25.72 -0.79
CA ALA A 232 -2.59 -25.71 -0.58
C ALA A 232 -2.15 -25.71 0.90
N MET A 233 -3.06 -25.40 1.83
CA MET A 233 -2.81 -25.45 3.28
C MET A 233 -3.29 -26.78 3.91
N ALA A 234 -3.99 -27.63 3.15
CA ALA A 234 -4.30 -29.00 3.53
C ALA A 234 -3.25 -29.97 2.96
N TYR A 235 -3.20 -31.18 3.51
CA TYR A 235 -2.33 -32.23 2.99
C TYR A 235 -3.03 -33.58 2.88
N SER A 236 -2.50 -34.44 2.01
CA SER A 236 -2.91 -35.84 1.91
C SER A 236 -1.70 -36.72 1.64
N THR A 237 -1.68 -37.89 2.28
CA THR A 237 -0.68 -38.94 2.01
C THR A 237 -1.17 -39.96 0.99
N ALA A 238 -2.44 -39.86 0.55
CA ALA A 238 -3.03 -40.80 -0.38
C ALA A 238 -2.65 -40.45 -1.83
N PRO A 239 -2.16 -41.41 -2.64
CA PRO A 239 -1.63 -41.13 -3.97
C PRO A 239 -2.70 -40.73 -5.00
N ASP A 240 -3.97 -41.06 -4.73
CA ASP A 240 -5.11 -40.74 -5.58
C ASP A 240 -5.64 -39.31 -5.36
N VAL A 241 -5.24 -38.63 -4.28
CA VAL A 241 -5.75 -37.31 -3.91
C VAL A 241 -5.13 -36.15 -4.71
N PRO A 242 -3.79 -36.06 -4.91
CA PRO A 242 -3.21 -34.95 -5.68
C PRO A 242 -3.72 -34.79 -7.12
N PRO A 243 -3.98 -35.88 -7.89
CA PRO A 243 -4.60 -35.77 -9.21
C PRO A 243 -6.02 -35.19 -9.19
N GLN A 244 -6.75 -35.42 -8.10
CA GLN A 244 -8.09 -34.87 -7.92
C GLN A 244 -7.97 -33.40 -7.48
N ALA A 245 -7.36 -33.14 -6.34
CA ALA A 245 -7.26 -31.82 -5.73
C ALA A 245 -5.92 -31.15 -6.07
N SER A 246 -5.84 -30.56 -7.27
CA SER A 246 -4.64 -29.83 -7.70
C SER A 246 -4.22 -28.79 -6.65
N GLY A 247 -2.95 -28.87 -6.24
CA GLY A 247 -2.35 -27.97 -5.25
C GLY A 247 -2.37 -28.46 -3.80
N ILE A 248 -3.02 -29.59 -3.48
CA ILE A 248 -2.95 -30.15 -2.13
C ILE A 248 -1.52 -30.63 -1.82
N ALA A 249 -1.04 -30.37 -0.60
CA ALA A 249 0.29 -30.83 -0.21
C ALA A 249 0.31 -32.36 -0.04
N THR A 250 1.44 -32.99 -0.37
CA THR A 250 1.62 -34.45 -0.19
C THR A 250 2.07 -34.84 1.22
N SER A 251 2.36 -33.86 2.08
CA SER A 251 2.76 -34.05 3.47
C SER A 251 2.39 -32.84 4.33
N ALA A 252 2.30 -33.05 5.65
CA ALA A 252 2.04 -31.98 6.61
C ALA A 252 3.14 -30.90 6.55
N GLU A 253 4.40 -31.32 6.43
CA GLU A 253 5.55 -30.42 6.31
C GLU A 253 5.48 -29.59 5.02
N GLY A 254 4.97 -30.15 3.92
CA GLY A 254 4.74 -29.42 2.67
C GLY A 254 3.75 -28.29 2.84
N ALA A 255 2.61 -28.56 3.50
CA ALA A 255 1.60 -27.55 3.82
C ALA A 255 2.15 -26.48 4.78
N ARG A 256 2.89 -26.86 5.83
CA ARG A 256 3.54 -25.91 6.75
C ARG A 256 4.51 -24.99 6.02
N ARG A 257 5.44 -25.55 5.23
CA ARG A 257 6.40 -24.75 4.43
C ARG A 257 5.73 -23.83 3.42
N PHE A 258 4.57 -24.22 2.89
CA PHE A 258 3.77 -23.34 2.03
C PHE A 258 3.28 -22.12 2.81
N VAL A 259 2.68 -22.34 4.00
CA VAL A 259 2.21 -21.25 4.88
C VAL A 259 3.36 -20.38 5.37
N ASP A 260 4.49 -20.98 5.77
CA ASP A 260 5.68 -20.26 6.22
C ASP A 260 6.17 -19.29 5.15
N ARG A 261 6.34 -19.76 3.90
CA ARG A 261 6.76 -18.91 2.78
C ARG A 261 5.74 -17.83 2.46
N LEU A 262 4.46 -18.17 2.49
CA LEU A 262 3.38 -17.22 2.20
C LEU A 262 3.39 -16.05 3.19
N ILE A 263 3.45 -16.34 4.49
CA ILE A 263 3.46 -15.32 5.54
C ILE A 263 4.79 -14.56 5.54
N MET A 264 5.92 -15.25 5.44
CA MET A 264 7.24 -14.61 5.43
C MET A 264 7.39 -13.62 4.25
N GLN A 265 7.05 -14.05 3.04
CA GLN A 265 7.12 -13.20 1.85
C GLN A 265 6.23 -11.97 2.01
N THR A 266 4.97 -12.16 2.43
CA THR A 266 4.03 -11.06 2.60
C THR A 266 4.48 -10.05 3.66
N VAL A 267 5.01 -10.53 4.79
CA VAL A 267 5.54 -9.64 5.84
C VAL A 267 6.74 -8.84 5.31
N PHE A 268 7.63 -9.47 4.55
CA PHE A 268 8.79 -8.81 3.96
C PHE A 268 8.37 -7.77 2.91
N ASP A 269 7.44 -8.10 2.02
CA ASP A 269 6.92 -7.18 1.01
C ASP A 269 6.27 -5.95 1.64
N VAL A 270 5.53 -6.13 2.75
CA VAL A 270 4.93 -5.00 3.51
C VAL A 270 6.01 -4.11 4.11
N LEU A 271 7.03 -4.70 4.73
CA LEU A 271 8.10 -3.96 5.38
C LEU A 271 9.00 -3.25 4.36
N GLU A 272 9.32 -3.91 3.25
CA GLU A 272 10.02 -3.31 2.11
C GLU A 272 9.23 -2.13 1.55
N SER A 273 7.92 -2.31 1.31
CA SER A 273 7.04 -1.24 0.84
C SER A 273 6.99 -0.05 1.82
N GLN A 274 6.91 -0.31 3.13
CA GLN A 274 6.95 0.73 4.15
C GLN A 274 8.30 1.45 4.19
N ALA A 275 9.40 0.69 4.12
CA ALA A 275 10.75 1.22 4.15
C ALA A 275 11.06 2.08 2.91
N ARG A 276 10.63 1.65 1.73
CA ARG A 276 10.69 2.46 0.50
C ARG A 276 9.83 3.72 0.58
N SER A 277 8.65 3.61 1.17
CA SER A 277 7.78 4.79 1.42
C SER A 277 8.43 5.79 2.38
N ALA A 278 9.28 5.29 3.30
CA ALA A 278 10.12 6.12 4.18
C ALA A 278 11.42 6.60 3.52
N LEU A 279 11.61 6.31 2.22
CA LEU A 279 12.81 6.63 1.45
C LEU A 279 14.09 6.03 2.06
N LEU A 280 14.03 4.79 2.56
CA LEU A 280 15.24 4.04 2.88
C LEU A 280 15.86 3.49 1.60
N SER A 281 17.20 3.49 1.52
CA SER A 281 17.92 2.91 0.37
C SER A 281 17.85 1.38 0.41
N ASP A 282 17.82 0.72 -0.76
CA ASP A 282 17.71 -0.75 -0.83
C ASP A 282 18.74 -1.52 0.04
N PRO A 283 20.02 -1.10 0.15
CA PRO A 283 20.97 -1.75 1.06
C PRO A 283 20.54 -1.69 2.53
N VAL A 284 19.97 -0.57 2.98
CA VAL A 284 19.47 -0.39 4.35
C VAL A 284 18.23 -1.26 4.57
N ILE A 285 17.32 -1.30 3.61
CA ILE A 285 16.12 -2.17 3.67
C ILE A 285 16.55 -3.63 3.81
N SER A 286 17.49 -4.08 2.97
CA SER A 286 18.02 -5.45 3.03
C SER A 286 18.68 -5.74 4.38
N ALA A 287 19.44 -4.80 4.95
CA ALA A 287 20.07 -4.97 6.26
C ALA A 287 19.04 -5.08 7.39
N ILE A 288 17.96 -4.28 7.37
CA ILE A 288 16.87 -4.33 8.34
C ILE A 288 16.11 -5.67 8.22
N LEU A 289 15.74 -6.07 7.01
CA LEU A 289 15.00 -7.32 6.78
C LEU A 289 15.83 -8.56 7.15
N SER A 290 17.15 -8.53 6.98
CA SER A 290 18.03 -9.64 7.39
C SER A 290 18.07 -9.87 8.91
N GLN A 291 17.68 -8.87 9.70
CA GLN A 291 17.59 -8.93 11.16
C GLN A 291 16.20 -9.35 11.67
N LEU A 292 15.26 -9.63 10.77
CA LEU A 292 13.90 -10.05 11.08
C LEU A 292 13.74 -11.56 10.85
N THR A 293 13.38 -12.27 11.90
CA THR A 293 13.03 -13.69 11.87
C THR A 293 11.53 -13.84 12.06
N VAL A 294 10.87 -14.50 11.12
CA VAL A 294 9.44 -14.83 11.19
C VAL A 294 9.32 -16.32 11.47
N THR A 295 8.73 -16.68 12.61
CA THR A 295 8.39 -18.07 12.94
C THR A 295 6.89 -18.23 12.81
N VAL A 296 6.45 -19.24 12.07
CA VAL A 296 5.03 -19.52 11.86
C VAL A 296 4.69 -20.89 12.41
N THR A 297 3.55 -20.97 13.09
CA THR A 297 2.98 -22.17 13.68
C THR A 297 1.61 -22.39 13.04
N TYR A 298 1.49 -23.51 12.33
CA TYR A 298 0.28 -23.90 11.63
C TYR A 298 0.03 -25.40 11.75
N THR A 299 -1.23 -25.78 11.90
CA THR A 299 -1.69 -27.18 11.99
C THR A 299 -2.45 -27.57 10.72
N PRO A 300 -1.78 -28.18 9.73
CA PRO A 300 -2.41 -28.58 8.49
C PRO A 300 -3.55 -29.57 8.71
N LEU A 301 -4.60 -29.46 7.91
CA LEU A 301 -5.68 -30.45 7.87
C LEU A 301 -5.27 -31.65 7.01
N MET A 302 -5.39 -32.86 7.56
CA MET A 302 -5.22 -34.10 6.81
C MET A 302 -6.51 -34.45 6.06
N CYS A 303 -6.40 -34.71 4.77
CA CYS A 303 -7.50 -35.11 3.89
C CYS A 303 -7.20 -36.48 3.27
N PRO A 304 -7.57 -37.60 3.92
CA PRO A 304 -7.31 -38.94 3.40
C PRO A 304 -7.96 -39.18 2.04
N LYS A 305 -9.18 -38.65 1.86
CA LYS A 305 -9.88 -38.60 0.57
C LYS A 305 -10.38 -37.18 0.32
N VAL A 306 -10.57 -36.84 -0.95
CA VAL A 306 -11.10 -35.54 -1.38
C VAL A 306 -12.32 -35.73 -2.28
N ARG A 307 -13.22 -34.76 -2.26
CA ARG A 307 -14.35 -34.65 -3.20
C ARG A 307 -14.42 -33.24 -3.74
N ILE A 308 -14.61 -33.11 -5.04
CA ILE A 308 -14.59 -31.82 -5.75
C ILE A 308 -15.97 -31.58 -6.34
N GLY A 309 -16.59 -30.46 -5.95
CA GLY A 309 -17.94 -30.11 -6.36
C GLY A 309 -18.98 -30.93 -5.59
N VAL A 310 -19.91 -30.26 -4.94
CA VAL A 310 -21.05 -30.91 -4.28
C VAL A 310 -22.30 -30.56 -5.07
N GLU A 311 -22.48 -31.20 -6.22
CA GLU A 311 -23.79 -31.10 -6.91
C GLU A 311 -24.77 -32.16 -6.43
N ASP A 312 -24.31 -33.27 -5.82
CA ASP A 312 -25.22 -34.21 -5.17
C ASP A 312 -24.55 -34.98 -4.01
N PRO A 313 -24.94 -34.72 -2.74
CA PRO A 313 -24.38 -35.41 -1.58
C PRO A 313 -24.82 -36.89 -1.46
N SER A 314 -25.68 -37.37 -2.36
CA SER A 314 -26.33 -38.68 -2.26
C SER A 314 -25.47 -39.89 -2.70
N VAL A 315 -24.29 -39.68 -3.28
CA VAL A 315 -23.48 -40.77 -3.92
C VAL A 315 -22.19 -41.10 -3.18
N LEU A 316 -22.06 -40.71 -1.92
CA LEU A 316 -20.79 -40.81 -1.20
C LEU A 316 -20.63 -42.11 -0.41
N ASN A 317 -20.53 -43.26 -1.08
CA ASN A 317 -20.10 -44.53 -0.44
C ASN A 317 -18.62 -44.46 -0.02
N MET A 318 -18.34 -43.81 1.11
CA MET A 318 -17.01 -43.67 1.67
C MET A 318 -17.05 -44.17 3.10
N GLY A 319 -16.27 -45.21 3.41
CA GLY A 319 -16.05 -45.70 4.77
C GLY A 319 -14.97 -44.91 5.54
N GLU A 320 -14.35 -43.90 4.93
CA GLU A 320 -13.23 -43.13 5.48
C GLU A 320 -13.53 -41.62 5.50
N SER A 321 -12.81 -40.89 6.36
CA SER A 321 -12.93 -39.42 6.42
C SER A 321 -12.51 -38.77 5.11
N ALA A 322 -13.31 -37.79 4.66
CA ALA A 322 -13.12 -37.10 3.40
C ALA A 322 -13.25 -35.58 3.57
N CYS A 323 -12.39 -34.84 2.87
CA CYS A 323 -12.49 -33.38 2.76
C CYS A 323 -13.35 -33.00 1.56
N ILE A 324 -14.26 -32.05 1.77
CA ILE A 324 -15.10 -31.48 0.72
C ILE A 324 -14.42 -30.22 0.20
N ILE A 325 -14.10 -30.21 -1.11
CA ILE A 325 -13.42 -29.12 -1.79
C ILE A 325 -14.37 -28.46 -2.78
N VAL A 326 -14.54 -27.15 -2.64
CA VAL A 326 -15.32 -26.31 -3.54
C VAL A 326 -14.43 -25.14 -3.96
N ASP A 327 -14.24 -24.98 -5.27
CA ASP A 327 -13.42 -23.90 -5.86
C ASP A 327 -12.02 -23.74 -5.24
N GLY A 328 -11.34 -24.86 -4.98
CA GLY A 328 -10.00 -24.85 -4.36
C GLY A 328 -9.99 -24.49 -2.86
N THR A 329 -11.14 -24.50 -2.19
CA THR A 329 -11.30 -24.29 -0.76
C THR A 329 -11.81 -25.55 -0.08
N VAL A 330 -11.23 -25.94 1.06
CA VAL A 330 -11.79 -26.98 1.91
C VAL A 330 -12.92 -26.38 2.74
N THR A 331 -14.17 -26.75 2.46
CA THR A 331 -15.35 -26.15 3.10
C THR A 331 -15.84 -26.96 4.30
N ALA A 332 -15.68 -28.28 4.25
CA ALA A 332 -16.15 -29.16 5.31
C ALA A 332 -15.36 -30.47 5.35
N ILE A 333 -15.49 -31.16 6.49
CA ILE A 333 -14.91 -32.48 6.73
C ILE A 333 -16.07 -33.43 7.00
N CYS A 334 -16.10 -34.54 6.27
CA CYS A 334 -16.96 -35.66 6.61
C CYS A 334 -16.19 -36.63 7.48
N THR A 335 -16.67 -36.84 8.71
CA THR A 335 -16.15 -37.85 9.62
C THR A 335 -17.16 -38.99 9.72
N ASN A 336 -16.74 -40.19 9.36
CA ASN A 336 -17.53 -41.38 9.64
C ASN A 336 -17.24 -41.81 11.08
N MET A 337 -18.30 -41.95 11.87
CA MET A 337 -18.18 -42.51 13.21
C MET A 337 -18.27 -44.04 13.20
N ASN A 338 -18.79 -44.67 12.14
CA ASN A 338 -18.97 -46.12 12.04
C ASN A 338 -18.59 -46.63 10.64
N ALA A 339 -17.90 -47.77 10.58
CA ALA A 339 -17.45 -48.42 9.33
C ALA A 339 -18.61 -48.81 8.38
N ASP A 340 -19.82 -48.92 8.91
CA ASP A 340 -21.01 -49.35 8.17
C ASP A 340 -21.95 -48.19 7.75
N ALA A 341 -21.61 -46.92 8.06
CA ALA A 341 -22.44 -45.78 7.70
C ALA A 341 -22.10 -45.29 6.29
N VAL A 342 -23.05 -45.50 5.36
CA VAL A 342 -22.76 -45.57 3.93
C VAL A 342 -22.62 -44.22 3.22
N ALA A 343 -23.02 -43.04 3.71
CA ALA A 343 -22.74 -41.82 2.95
C ALA A 343 -22.82 -40.51 3.71
N CYS A 344 -21.88 -39.58 3.44
CA CYS A 344 -21.85 -38.17 3.83
C CYS A 344 -23.05 -37.37 3.26
N ALA A 345 -24.26 -37.84 3.53
CA ALA A 345 -25.50 -37.20 3.11
C ALA A 345 -25.96 -36.23 4.22
N PRO A 346 -26.60 -35.11 3.85
CA PRO A 346 -27.27 -34.26 4.81
C PRO A 346 -28.30 -35.08 5.58
N VAL A 347 -28.16 -35.11 6.90
CA VAL A 347 -29.03 -35.87 7.79
C VAL A 347 -30.48 -35.40 7.60
N PRO A 348 -31.44 -36.26 7.21
CA PRO A 348 -32.84 -35.89 7.27
C PRO A 348 -33.19 -35.57 8.74
N PRO A 349 -34.00 -34.53 9.00
CA PRO A 349 -34.31 -34.11 10.37
C PRO A 349 -34.98 -35.27 11.14
N GLY A 350 -34.22 -35.93 12.02
CA GLY A 350 -34.69 -37.04 12.87
C GLY A 350 -33.88 -38.34 12.88
N GLY A 351 -32.87 -38.50 12.01
CA GLY A 351 -32.05 -39.73 11.98
C GLY A 351 -30.81 -39.68 12.88
N ALA A 352 -30.76 -40.46 13.97
CA ALA A 352 -29.72 -40.41 14.99
C ALA A 352 -28.31 -40.92 14.59
N ASN A 353 -28.09 -41.42 13.36
CA ASN A 353 -26.84 -42.10 12.97
C ASN A 353 -26.27 -41.70 11.60
N ALA A 354 -26.68 -40.56 11.04
CA ALA A 354 -26.14 -40.13 9.76
C ALA A 354 -24.78 -39.44 9.93
N PRO A 355 -23.83 -39.66 9.01
CA PRO A 355 -22.51 -39.06 9.08
C PRO A 355 -22.61 -37.54 9.05
N LYS A 356 -21.79 -36.94 9.90
CA LYS A 356 -21.88 -35.52 10.21
C LYS A 356 -20.91 -34.77 9.31
N ILE A 357 -21.45 -33.98 8.38
CA ILE A 357 -20.69 -32.94 7.71
C ILE A 357 -20.40 -31.89 8.77
N THR A 358 -19.15 -31.84 9.22
CA THR A 358 -18.70 -30.85 10.20
C THR A 358 -17.95 -29.73 9.48
N PRO A 359 -18.16 -28.45 9.84
CA PRO A 359 -17.32 -27.37 9.35
C PRO A 359 -15.86 -27.64 9.75
N VAL A 360 -14.93 -27.06 8.99
CA VAL A 360 -13.50 -27.14 9.33
C VAL A 360 -13.28 -26.52 10.72
N HIS A 361 -12.64 -27.27 11.61
CA HIS A 361 -12.37 -26.82 12.97
C HIS A 361 -11.42 -25.60 12.98
N ASP A 362 -11.64 -24.65 13.89
CA ASP A 362 -10.90 -23.38 13.97
C ASP A 362 -9.39 -23.55 14.15
N SER A 363 -8.94 -24.69 14.68
CA SER A 363 -7.51 -25.04 14.77
C SER A 363 -6.81 -25.11 13.42
N HIS A 364 -7.54 -25.40 12.33
CA HIS A 364 -7.01 -25.41 10.96
C HIS A 364 -7.22 -24.06 10.24
N LEU A 365 -8.01 -23.16 10.83
CA LEU A 365 -8.32 -21.81 10.34
C LEU A 365 -7.61 -20.73 11.18
N THR A 366 -6.58 -21.14 11.93
CA THR A 366 -5.76 -20.27 12.76
C THR A 366 -4.30 -20.45 12.39
N ILE A 367 -3.63 -19.35 12.04
CA ILE A 367 -2.18 -19.28 11.89
C ILE A 367 -1.66 -18.46 13.06
N SER A 368 -0.74 -19.01 13.85
CA SER A 368 -0.03 -18.25 14.88
C SER A 368 1.44 -18.16 14.54
N GLY A 369 2.17 -17.27 15.20
CA GLY A 369 3.59 -17.12 14.94
C GLY A 369 4.22 -16.05 15.80
N SER A 370 5.51 -15.83 15.60
CA SER A 370 6.27 -14.77 16.23
C SER A 370 7.13 -14.02 15.22
N LEU A 371 7.20 -12.71 15.39
CA LEU A 371 8.10 -11.81 14.69
C LEU A 371 9.20 -11.43 15.68
N SER A 372 10.43 -11.87 15.43
CA SER A 372 11.58 -11.54 16.27
C SER A 372 12.55 -10.67 15.48
N THR A 373 12.98 -9.56 16.08
CA THR A 373 13.94 -8.64 15.44
C THR A 373 15.06 -8.29 16.40
N THR A 374 16.29 -8.27 15.86
CA THR A 374 17.47 -7.74 16.55
C THR A 374 17.78 -6.29 16.15
N ASN A 375 16.98 -5.70 15.27
CA ASN A 375 17.13 -4.31 14.85
C ASN A 375 16.58 -3.37 15.93
N ILE A 376 17.39 -2.41 16.37
CA ILE A 376 17.03 -1.49 17.47
C ILE A 376 15.79 -0.63 17.17
N ILE A 377 15.61 -0.22 15.90
CA ILE A 377 14.48 0.61 15.49
C ILE A 377 13.20 -0.20 15.60
N MET A 378 13.16 -1.38 14.96
CA MET A 378 11.98 -2.25 14.98
C MET A 378 11.70 -2.84 16.38
N ALA A 379 12.75 -3.06 17.18
CA ALA A 379 12.60 -3.54 18.54
C ALA A 379 11.83 -2.55 19.43
N SER A 380 12.01 -1.25 19.19
CA SER A 380 11.32 -0.16 19.88
C SER A 380 9.88 0.07 19.40
N TRP A 381 9.44 -0.60 18.33
CA TRP A 381 8.10 -0.41 17.81
C TRP A 381 7.02 -0.85 18.80
N SER A 382 6.04 0.04 18.95
CA SER A 382 4.86 -0.20 19.76
C SER A 382 4.00 -1.32 19.17
N ARG A 383 3.14 -1.91 20.00
CA ARG A 383 2.17 -2.92 19.56
C ARG A 383 1.30 -2.41 18.40
N ALA A 384 0.93 -1.13 18.39
CA ALA A 384 0.13 -0.53 17.33
C ALA A 384 0.86 -0.48 15.98
N MET A 385 2.19 -0.23 15.99
CA MET A 385 3.00 -0.28 14.78
C MET A 385 3.09 -1.69 14.22
N TRP A 386 3.38 -2.68 15.07
CA TRP A 386 3.37 -4.09 14.67
C TRP A 386 2.00 -4.54 14.16
N GLN A 387 0.92 -4.13 14.83
CA GLN A 387 -0.45 -4.41 14.39
C GLN A 387 -0.72 -3.82 12.99
N SER A 388 -0.22 -2.61 12.70
CA SER A 388 -0.33 -1.99 11.38
C SER A 388 0.37 -2.82 10.29
N VAL A 389 1.56 -3.37 10.58
CA VAL A 389 2.30 -4.25 9.65
C VAL A 389 1.50 -5.52 9.37
N VAL A 390 1.07 -6.23 10.41
CA VAL A 390 0.32 -7.48 10.23
C VAL A 390 -1.02 -7.24 9.52
N ASN A 391 -1.73 -6.15 9.84
CA ASN A 391 -2.96 -5.78 9.13
C ASN A 391 -2.73 -5.44 7.65
N ARG A 392 -1.58 -4.87 7.29
CA ARG A 392 -1.21 -4.66 5.88
C ARG A 392 -0.85 -5.97 5.20
N ALA A 393 -0.19 -6.90 5.90
CA ALA A 393 0.12 -8.21 5.37
C ALA A 393 -1.16 -8.99 5.04
N ILE A 394 -2.15 -9.00 5.94
CA ILE A 394 -3.45 -9.64 5.64
C ILE A 394 -4.16 -8.98 4.47
N ARG A 395 -4.15 -7.64 4.37
CA ARG A 395 -4.72 -6.94 3.21
C ARG A 395 -4.00 -7.29 1.91
N MET A 396 -2.69 -7.47 1.95
CA MET A 396 -1.90 -7.89 0.80
C MET A 396 -2.27 -9.32 0.38
N LEU A 397 -2.40 -10.27 1.32
CA LEU A 397 -2.91 -11.63 1.05
C LEU A 397 -4.33 -11.60 0.46
N ALA A 398 -5.19 -10.73 1.01
CA ALA A 398 -6.55 -10.52 0.53
C ALA A 398 -6.61 -9.83 -0.85
N SER A 399 -5.53 -9.20 -1.31
CA SER A 399 -5.43 -8.61 -2.66
C SER A 399 -4.72 -9.52 -3.67
N GLY A 400 -3.99 -10.53 -3.19
CA GLY A 400 -3.16 -11.42 -4.01
C GLY A 400 -3.91 -12.65 -4.56
N PRO A 401 -3.16 -13.69 -4.97
CA PRO A 401 -3.72 -14.93 -5.52
C PRO A 401 -4.68 -15.66 -4.57
N PHE A 402 -4.54 -15.45 -3.25
CA PHE A 402 -5.38 -16.05 -2.22
C PHE A 402 -6.50 -15.12 -1.73
N ARG A 403 -6.84 -14.08 -2.52
CA ARG A 403 -7.88 -13.08 -2.19
C ARG A 403 -9.15 -13.69 -1.61
N ARG A 404 -9.70 -14.70 -2.29
CA ARG A 404 -10.97 -15.34 -1.88
C ARG A 404 -10.88 -16.00 -0.50
N HIS A 405 -9.70 -16.44 -0.10
CA HIS A 405 -9.50 -17.15 1.16
C HIS A 405 -9.18 -16.22 2.33
N PHE A 406 -8.43 -15.15 2.09
CA PHE A 406 -8.00 -14.21 3.13
C PHE A 406 -8.86 -12.95 3.24
N PHE A 407 -9.86 -12.76 2.38
CA PHE A 407 -10.77 -11.60 2.46
C PHE A 407 -11.44 -11.41 3.84
N PRO A 408 -11.93 -12.45 4.53
CA PRO A 408 -12.52 -12.31 5.87
C PRO A 408 -11.48 -12.39 6.99
N ALA A 409 -10.20 -12.58 6.67
CA ALA A 409 -9.17 -12.81 7.67
C ALA A 409 -8.92 -11.56 8.50
N THR A 410 -8.68 -11.78 9.79
CA THR A 410 -8.26 -10.75 10.73
C THR A 410 -6.97 -11.19 11.42
N ALA A 411 -6.19 -10.23 11.89
CA ALA A 411 -4.98 -10.52 12.63
C ALA A 411 -4.86 -9.69 13.89
N ILE A 412 -4.25 -10.28 14.91
CA ILE A 412 -4.04 -9.67 16.22
C ILE A 412 -2.58 -9.90 16.61
N VAL A 413 -1.89 -8.85 17.01
CA VAL A 413 -0.58 -8.91 17.65
C VAL A 413 -0.79 -9.06 19.15
N GLY A 414 -0.25 -10.13 19.74
CA GLY A 414 -0.27 -10.38 21.17
C GLY A 414 0.60 -9.39 21.96
N GLY A 415 0.29 -9.21 23.25
CA GLY A 415 1.24 -8.61 24.18
C GLY A 415 2.36 -9.61 24.50
N ASN A 416 3.52 -9.09 24.90
CA ASN A 416 4.59 -9.93 25.46
C ASN A 416 4.29 -10.33 26.89
#